data_AF-A0A950NM98-F1
#
_entry.id   AF-A0A950NM98-F1
#
_cell.length_a   1.000
_cell.length_b   1.000
_cell.length_c   1.000
_cell.angle_alpha   90.00
_cell.angle_beta   90.00
_cell.angle_gamma   90.00
#
_symmetry.space_group_name_H-M   'P 1'
#
loop_
_entity.id
_entity.type
_entity.pdbx_description
1 polymer ?
#
loop_
_entity_poly.entity_id
_entity_poly.type
_entity_poly.pdbx_seq_one_letter_code
_entity_poly.pdbx_strand_id
1 'polypeptide(L)'
;MDGDGPTAPAPTPARVMALDLLEEIRAAVDLSAPSLRGRVVDIEMARLRVVAEPAELRRALGELITSAAERAEAGESVGVRVARTGASARVDVRPEDRAGVVRDDAAAGSITLPLAAGSSNAADA
;
A
#
# COMPACT_ATOMS: atom_id res chain seq x y z
N MET A 1 -21.62 42.60 -15.72
CA MET A 1 -21.91 41.52 -14.76
C MET A 1 -21.07 40.38 -15.27
N ASP A 2 -19.80 40.30 -14.87
CA ASP A 2 -18.89 39.32 -15.45
C ASP A 2 -18.04 38.82 -14.30
N GLY A 3 -18.55 37.75 -13.68
CA GLY A 3 -17.93 37.08 -12.57
C GLY A 3 -16.66 36.39 -13.07
N ASP A 4 -15.52 36.89 -12.63
CA ASP A 4 -14.26 36.17 -12.61
C ASP A 4 -14.45 34.98 -11.65
N GLY A 5 -14.91 33.86 -12.20
CA GLY A 5 -15.06 32.61 -11.48
C GLY A 5 -13.68 32.14 -11.01
N PRO A 6 -13.57 31.53 -9.82
CA PRO A 6 -12.28 31.09 -9.31
C PRO A 6 -11.66 30.11 -10.32
N THR A 7 -10.51 30.50 -10.88
CA THR A 7 -9.64 29.61 -11.63
C THR A 7 -9.39 28.40 -10.75
N ALA A 8 -9.98 27.25 -11.11
CA ALA A 8 -9.68 25.99 -10.45
C ALA A 8 -8.16 25.79 -10.52
N PRO A 9 -7.48 25.47 -9.40
CA PRO A 9 -6.05 25.21 -9.45
C PRO A 9 -5.80 24.10 -10.47
N ALA A 10 -4.87 24.33 -11.40
CA ALA A 10 -4.46 23.34 -12.38
C ALA A 10 -4.08 22.03 -11.65
N PRO A 11 -4.43 20.85 -12.19
CA PRO A 11 -4.02 19.59 -11.61
C PRO A 11 -2.49 19.62 -11.51
N THR A 12 -1.98 19.52 -10.28
CA THR A 12 -0.53 19.45 -10.07
C THR A 12 -0.04 18.22 -10.85
N PRO A 13 1.02 18.33 -11.66
CA PRO A 13 1.50 17.18 -12.41
C PRO A 13 1.86 16.08 -11.40
N ALA A 14 1.24 14.91 -11.60
CA ALA A 14 1.51 13.69 -10.83
C ALA A 14 3.03 13.48 -10.75
N ARG A 15 3.59 13.65 -9.56
CA ARG A 15 5.05 13.63 -9.36
C ARG A 15 5.45 12.25 -8.86
N VAL A 16 5.76 11.37 -9.80
CA VAL A 16 6.37 10.07 -9.51
C VAL A 16 7.76 10.27 -8.92
N MET A 17 8.02 9.63 -7.77
CA MET A 17 9.30 9.70 -7.07
C MET A 17 9.63 8.36 -6.44
N ALA A 18 10.90 8.16 -6.10
CA ALA A 18 11.33 6.97 -5.37
C ALA A 18 10.88 7.09 -3.90
N LEU A 19 9.97 6.21 -3.49
CA LEU A 19 9.38 6.17 -2.15
C LEU A 19 9.83 4.91 -1.43
N ASP A 20 10.00 5.01 -0.11
CA ASP A 20 10.20 3.83 0.73
C ASP A 20 8.85 3.15 0.95
N LEU A 21 8.71 1.93 0.44
CA LEU A 21 7.42 1.26 0.44
C LEU A 21 6.92 0.99 1.87
N LEU A 22 7.82 0.81 2.84
CA LEU A 22 7.44 0.53 4.22
C LEU A 22 6.75 1.74 4.85
N GLU A 23 7.34 2.91 4.64
CA GLU A 23 6.85 4.18 5.17
C GLU A 23 5.49 4.51 4.55
N GLU A 24 5.33 4.27 3.24
CA GLU A 24 4.06 4.51 2.56
C GLU A 24 2.96 3.53 2.97
N ILE A 25 3.28 2.24 3.19
CA ILE A 25 2.34 1.27 3.78
C ILE A 25 1.95 1.69 5.19
N ARG A 26 2.90 2.08 6.04
CA ARG A 26 2.62 2.55 7.40
C ARG A 26 1.72 3.79 7.40
N ALA A 27 2.00 4.75 6.53
CA ALA A 27 1.17 5.94 6.38
C ALA A 27 -0.25 5.56 5.91
N ALA A 28 -0.39 4.63 4.97
CA ALA A 28 -1.69 4.14 4.54
C ALA A 28 -2.46 3.41 5.66
N VAL A 29 -1.76 2.58 6.45
CA VAL A 29 -2.34 1.90 7.62
C VAL A 29 -2.84 2.92 8.65
N ASP A 30 -2.06 3.95 8.93
CA ASP A 30 -2.44 5.02 9.87
C ASP A 30 -3.69 5.77 9.38
N LEU A 31 -3.76 6.08 8.08
CA LEU A 31 -4.95 6.67 7.46
C LEU A 31 -6.17 5.72 7.51
N SER A 32 -5.94 4.41 7.45
CA SER A 32 -6.98 3.37 7.56
C SER A 32 -7.29 2.93 9.01
N ALA A 33 -6.59 3.46 10.02
CA ALA A 33 -6.81 3.16 11.44
C ALA A 33 -8.29 3.17 11.88
N PRO A 34 -9.14 4.15 11.50
CA PRO A 34 -10.55 4.12 11.88
C PRO A 34 -11.32 2.91 11.31
N SER A 35 -10.97 2.45 10.10
CA SER A 35 -11.56 1.27 9.46
C SER A 35 -11.08 -0.04 10.10
N LEU A 36 -9.84 -0.05 10.60
CA LEU A 36 -9.26 -1.22 11.24
C LEU A 36 -9.93 -1.56 12.58
N ARG A 37 -10.59 -0.61 13.25
CA ARG A 37 -11.33 -0.82 14.52
C ARG A 37 -10.55 -1.63 15.57
N GLY A 38 -9.24 -1.39 15.68
CA GLY A 38 -8.35 -2.09 16.62
C GLY A 38 -7.81 -3.44 16.13
N ARG A 39 -7.99 -3.80 14.86
CA ARG A 39 -7.33 -4.95 14.24
C ARG A 39 -5.82 -4.70 14.11
N VAL A 40 -5.05 -5.76 14.28
CA VAL A 40 -3.60 -5.75 14.07
C VAL A 40 -3.33 -5.83 12.57
N VAL A 41 -2.39 -5.03 12.09
CA VAL A 41 -1.86 -5.13 10.73
C VAL A 41 -0.46 -5.72 10.80
N ASP A 42 -0.29 -6.90 10.22
CA ASP A 42 1.02 -7.52 10.07
C ASP A 42 1.60 -7.13 8.71
N ILE A 43 2.85 -6.67 8.69
CA ILE A 43 3.51 -6.21 7.46
C ILE A 43 4.78 -7.04 7.29
N GLU A 44 4.76 -7.97 6.35
CA GLU A 44 5.94 -8.75 5.98
C GLU A 44 6.46 -8.33 4.62
N MET A 45 7.65 -7.70 4.63
CA MET A 45 8.33 -7.28 3.41
C MET A 45 9.82 -7.07 3.63
N ALA A 46 10.58 -7.22 2.54
CA ALA A 46 11.92 -6.67 2.46
C ALA A 46 11.86 -5.14 2.25
N ARG A 47 12.87 -4.40 2.73
CA ARG A 47 12.99 -2.95 2.45
C ARG A 47 13.16 -2.74 0.93
N LEU A 48 12.15 -2.15 0.30
CA LEU A 48 12.10 -1.91 -1.13
C LEU A 48 11.75 -0.44 -1.39
N ARG A 49 12.36 0.13 -2.43
CA ARG A 49 11.97 1.44 -2.94
C ARG A 49 11.20 1.29 -4.24
N VAL A 50 10.05 1.94 -4.32
CA VAL A 50 9.16 1.92 -5.48
C VAL A 50 9.09 3.29 -6.11
N VAL A 51 8.81 3.36 -7.41
CA VAL A 51 8.54 4.62 -8.12
C VAL A 51 7.02 4.75 -8.25
N ALA A 52 6.45 5.65 -7.49
CA ALA A 52 5.02 5.91 -7.53
C ALA A 52 4.74 7.37 -7.17
N GLU A 53 3.51 7.81 -7.41
CA GLU A 53 3.02 9.05 -6.83
C GLU A 53 2.57 8.76 -5.38
N PRO A 54 3.05 9.51 -4.37
CA PRO A 54 2.77 9.19 -2.96
C PRO A 54 1.28 9.27 -2.63
N ALA A 55 0.56 10.25 -3.19
CA ALA A 55 -0.88 10.40 -2.96
C ALA A 55 -1.67 9.21 -3.53
N GLU A 56 -1.35 8.79 -4.75
CA GLU A 56 -2.00 7.65 -5.40
C GLU A 56 -1.63 6.32 -4.72
N LEU A 57 -0.36 6.13 -4.35
CA LEU A 57 0.11 4.94 -3.65
C LEU A 57 -0.59 4.79 -2.30
N ARG A 58 -0.63 5.84 -1.48
CA ARG A 58 -1.31 5.81 -0.17
C ARG A 58 -2.80 5.54 -0.32
N ARG A 59 -3.44 6.12 -1.34
CA ARG A 59 -4.85 5.87 -1.63
C ARG A 59 -5.09 4.41 -2.01
N ALA A 60 -4.32 3.87 -2.96
CA ALA A 60 -4.46 2.48 -3.39
C ALA A 60 -4.21 1.49 -2.24
N LEU A 61 -3.18 1.74 -1.43
CA LEU A 61 -2.89 0.95 -0.24
C LEU A 61 -4.02 1.03 0.80
N GLY A 62 -4.53 2.23 1.08
CA GLY A 62 -5.64 2.43 2.02
C GLY A 62 -6.93 1.76 1.58
N GLU A 63 -7.23 1.78 0.27
CA GLU A 63 -8.36 1.05 -0.32
C GLU A 63 -8.20 -0.47 -0.16
N LEU A 64 -7.00 -1.02 -0.40
CA LEU A 64 -6.71 -2.44 -0.19
C LEU A 64 -6.82 -2.85 1.29
N ILE A 65 -6.23 -2.07 2.20
CA ILE A 65 -6.25 -2.33 3.65
C ILE A 65 -7.68 -2.27 4.17
N THR A 66 -8.46 -1.27 3.76
CA THR A 66 -9.87 -1.14 4.13
C THR A 66 -10.67 -2.34 3.60
N SER A 67 -10.49 -2.68 2.32
CA SER A 67 -11.16 -3.83 1.71
C SER A 67 -10.81 -5.16 2.38
N ALA A 68 -9.57 -5.32 2.86
CA ALA A 68 -9.16 -6.48 3.63
C ALA A 68 -9.78 -6.48 5.02
N ALA A 69 -9.82 -5.34 5.70
CA ALA A 69 -10.45 -5.19 7.01
C ALA A 69 -11.96 -5.41 6.98
N GLU A 70 -12.64 -5.09 5.87
CA GLU A 70 -14.06 -5.36 5.65
C GLU A 70 -14.35 -6.85 5.41
N ARG A 71 -13.41 -7.56 4.78
CA ARG A 71 -13.49 -9.02 4.59
C ARG A 71 -13.01 -9.82 5.80
N ALA A 72 -12.23 -9.19 6.68
CA ALA A 72 -11.74 -9.78 7.91
C ALA A 72 -12.86 -9.92 8.94
N GLU A 73 -13.11 -11.15 9.36
CA GLU A 73 -14.02 -11.51 10.44
C GLU A 73 -13.55 -10.92 11.78
N ALA A 74 -14.42 -11.00 12.79
CA ALA A 74 -14.11 -10.48 14.12
C ALA A 74 -12.93 -11.25 14.75
N GLY A 75 -11.83 -10.54 15.01
CA GLY A 75 -10.62 -11.11 15.60
C GLY A 75 -9.53 -11.51 14.60
N GLU A 76 -9.80 -11.40 13.29
CA GLU A 76 -8.78 -11.53 12.25
C GLU A 76 -7.94 -10.25 12.12
N SER A 77 -6.67 -10.43 11.79
CA SER A 77 -5.71 -9.37 11.46
C SER A 77 -5.68 -9.11 9.94
N VAL A 78 -5.06 -8.01 9.53
CA VAL A 78 -4.80 -7.73 8.11
C VAL A 78 -3.32 -7.95 7.83
N GLY A 79 -3.01 -8.92 6.98
CA GLY A 79 -1.66 -9.17 6.49
C GLY A 79 -1.36 -8.38 5.23
N VAL A 80 -0.22 -7.70 5.22
CA VAL A 80 0.34 -7.03 4.05
C VAL A 80 1.65 -7.72 3.69
N ARG A 81 1.71 -8.34 2.51
CA ARG A 81 2.89 -9.08 2.05
C ARG A 81 3.44 -8.43 0.80
N VAL A 82 4.73 -8.14 0.79
CA VAL A 82 5.38 -7.58 -0.39
C VAL A 82 6.42 -8.55 -0.93
N ALA A 83 6.24 -8.96 -2.19
CA ALA A 83 7.17 -9.78 -2.92
C ALA A 83 7.79 -9.02 -4.09
N ARG A 84 9.11 -9.07 -4.23
CA ARG A 84 9.79 -8.57 -5.42
C ARG A 84 9.58 -9.54 -6.58
N THR A 85 9.06 -9.03 -7.69
CA THR A 85 8.83 -9.73 -8.95
C THR A 85 9.66 -9.07 -10.05
N GLY A 86 10.93 -9.48 -10.15
CA GLY A 86 11.88 -8.90 -11.10
C GLY A 86 12.15 -7.41 -10.85
N ALA A 87 11.64 -6.55 -11.74
CA ALA A 87 11.74 -5.09 -11.69
C ALA A 87 10.58 -4.41 -10.95
N SER A 88 9.65 -5.18 -10.37
CA SER A 88 8.48 -4.66 -9.67
C SER A 88 8.37 -5.24 -8.26
N ALA A 89 7.65 -4.55 -7.39
CA ALA A 89 7.16 -5.04 -6.11
C ALA A 89 5.67 -5.33 -6.23
N ARG A 90 5.25 -6.53 -5.84
CA ARG A 90 3.84 -6.88 -5.71
C ARG A 90 3.46 -6.79 -4.24
N VAL A 91 2.51 -5.93 -3.93
CA VAL A 91 1.92 -5.80 -2.60
C VAL A 91 0.61 -6.59 -2.61
N ASP A 92 0.49 -7.55 -1.73
CA ASP A 92 -0.70 -8.38 -1.52
C ASP A 92 -1.27 -8.05 -0.14
N VAL A 93 -2.57 -7.78 -0.06
CA VAL A 93 -3.25 -7.47 1.21
C VAL A 93 -4.37 -8.47 1.40
N ARG A 94 -4.42 -9.08 2.59
CA ARG A 94 -5.35 -10.17 2.91
C ARG A 94 -5.71 -10.18 4.38
N PRO A 95 -6.91 -10.65 4.75
CA PRO A 95 -7.20 -11.02 6.12
C PRO A 95 -6.34 -12.24 6.49
N GLU A 96 -5.80 -12.22 7.69
CA GLU A 96 -5.05 -13.31 8.30
C GLU A 96 -5.73 -13.69 9.61
N ASP A 97 -6.04 -14.98 9.78
CA ASP A 97 -6.56 -15.49 11.04
C ASP A 97 -5.50 -15.33 12.16
N ARG A 98 -5.94 -15.44 13.42
CA ARG A 98 -5.08 -15.34 14.61
C ARG A 98 -3.86 -16.27 14.59
N ALA A 99 -3.92 -17.37 13.84
CA ALA A 99 -2.78 -18.28 13.65
C ALA A 99 -1.79 -17.84 12.56
N GLY A 100 -2.00 -16.68 11.91
CA GLY A 100 -1.23 -16.23 10.75
C GLY A 100 -1.45 -17.08 9.50
N VAL A 101 -2.53 -17.87 9.49
CA VAL A 101 -2.86 -18.75 8.36
C VAL A 101 -3.55 -17.93 7.29
N VAL A 102 -2.84 -17.73 6.19
CA VAL A 102 -3.38 -17.11 4.97
C VAL A 102 -4.28 -18.12 4.26
N ARG A 103 -5.51 -17.72 3.96
CA ARG A 103 -6.35 -18.44 2.99
C ARG A 103 -6.05 -17.90 1.59
N ASP A 104 -5.71 -18.78 0.66
CA ASP A 104 -5.30 -18.42 -0.71
C ASP A 104 -6.42 -17.65 -1.46
N ASP A 105 -7.68 -18.03 -1.23
CA ASP A 105 -8.87 -17.36 -1.79
C ASP A 105 -9.29 -16.07 -1.06
N ALA A 106 -8.61 -15.68 0.02
CA ALA A 106 -9.00 -14.53 0.83
C ALA A 106 -8.30 -13.21 0.46
N ALA A 107 -7.46 -13.21 -0.59
CA ALA A 107 -6.77 -12.00 -1.02
C ALA A 107 -7.77 -10.85 -1.28
N ALA A 108 -7.65 -9.78 -0.51
CA ALA A 108 -8.53 -8.63 -0.63
C ALA A 108 -8.21 -7.82 -1.90
N GLY A 109 -6.95 -7.92 -2.34
CA GLY A 109 -6.45 -7.41 -3.61
C GLY A 109 -4.93 -7.37 -3.62
N SER A 110 -4.36 -7.10 -4.79
CA SER A 110 -2.93 -6.88 -4.94
C SER A 110 -2.65 -5.74 -5.91
N ILE A 111 -1.59 -4.97 -5.64
CA ILE A 111 -1.08 -3.93 -6.55
C ILE A 111 0.37 -4.25 -6.93
N THR A 112 0.75 -3.85 -8.14
CA THR A 112 2.13 -4.00 -8.62
C THR A 112 2.72 -2.62 -8.85
N LEU A 113 3.89 -2.38 -8.24
CA LEU A 113 4.58 -1.10 -8.24
C LEU A 113 5.96 -1.29 -8.88
N PRO A 114 6.39 -0.40 -9.78
CA PRO A 114 7.73 -0.50 -10.34
C PRO A 114 8.77 -0.17 -9.27
N LEU A 115 9.87 -0.93 -9.22
CA LEU A 115 10.97 -0.65 -8.29
C LEU A 115 11.81 0.52 -8.79
N ALA A 116 12.33 1.31 -7.84
CA ALA A 116 13.31 2.34 -8.16
C ALA A 116 14.62 1.70 -8.62
N ALA A 117 15.12 2.17 -9.77
CA ALA A 117 16.44 1.80 -10.26
C ALA A 117 17.50 2.14 -9.20
N GLY A 118 18.34 1.17 -8.84
CA GLY A 118 19.29 1.29 -7.73
C GLY A 118 18.92 0.57 -6.45
N SER A 119 17.78 -0.17 -6.38
CA SER A 119 17.64 -1.32 -5.46
C SER A 119 18.48 -2.51 -5.96
N SER A 120 19.75 -2.24 -6.26
CA SER A 120 20.77 -3.28 -6.33
C SER A 120 21.07 -3.66 -4.89
N ASN A 121 20.82 -4.92 -4.57
CA ASN A 121 21.32 -5.51 -3.34
C ASN A 121 22.80 -5.17 -3.20
N ALA A 122 23.18 -4.56 -2.09
CA ALA A 122 24.51 -4.72 -1.54
C ALA A 122 24.62 -6.20 -1.08
N ALA A 123 24.82 -7.09 -2.04
CA ALA A 123 25.15 -8.50 -1.87
C ALA A 123 25.85 -8.99 -3.14
N ASP A 124 26.89 -8.25 -3.56
CA ASP A 124 27.90 -8.71 -4.51
C ASP A 124 29.17 -7.89 -4.22
N ALA A 125 29.90 -8.30 -3.18
CA ALA A 125 31.30 -7.93 -2.89
C ALA A 125 31.84 -8.84 -1.78
#